data_AF-A0A559RYU9-F1
#
_entry.id   AF-A0A559RYU9-F1
#
_cell.length_a   1.000
_cell.length_b   1.000
_cell.length_c   1.000
_cell.angle_alpha   90.00
_cell.angle_beta   90.00
_cell.angle_gamma   90.00
#
_symmetry.space_group_name_H-M   'P 1'
#
loop_
_entity.id
_entity.type
_entity.pdbx_description
1 polymer ?
#
loop_
_entity_poly.entity_id
_entity_poly.type
_entity_poly.pdbx_seq_one_letter_code
_entity_poly.pdbx_strand_id
1 'polypeptide(L)'
;MGLNKDNNFNYLNQLDKKGHGFSTPQNYFDGIEDDFHIKLSEEKLPLESGFTTPQNYLSSIEAKVLSKINVKKKSKVITFNTKTTHFISYIAAASILLFFGFKYFYSTIKPENVTFDAIEFSEVENWFENNNISNNELTANFTDLDIDENDFQVDIEDSNLEDYINSIDTTYLINEIN
;
A
#
# COMPACT_ATOMS: atom_id res chain seq x y z
N MET A 1 75.44 8.38 22.12
CA MET A 1 74.75 9.69 22.13
C MET A 1 73.30 9.44 21.74
N GLY A 2 72.40 9.29 22.72
CA GLY A 2 71.02 8.88 22.48
C GLY A 2 70.19 10.03 21.90
N LEU A 3 69.71 9.89 20.66
CA LEU A 3 68.76 10.82 20.07
C LEU A 3 67.35 10.43 20.55
N ASN A 4 66.81 11.27 21.44
CA ASN A 4 65.48 11.17 22.03
C ASN A 4 64.40 11.27 20.93
N LYS A 5 63.76 10.13 20.60
CA LYS A 5 62.70 10.01 19.57
C LYS A 5 61.36 10.62 20.01
N ASP A 6 61.14 10.76 21.31
CA ASP A 6 59.86 11.20 21.88
C ASP A 6 59.65 12.72 21.72
N ASN A 7 60.74 13.46 21.56
CA ASN A 7 60.70 14.90 21.30
C ASN A 7 60.22 15.24 19.89
N ASN A 8 60.45 14.34 18.92
CA ASN A 8 60.21 14.63 17.51
C ASN A 8 58.73 14.47 17.12
N PHE A 9 58.06 13.42 17.64
CA PHE A 9 56.62 13.22 17.46
C PHE A 9 55.78 14.36 18.06
N ASN A 10 56.17 14.83 19.25
CA ASN A 10 55.51 15.96 19.90
C ASN A 10 55.69 17.28 19.11
N TYR A 11 56.82 17.44 18.41
CA TYR A 11 57.07 18.60 17.57
C TYR A 11 56.19 18.61 16.32
N LEU A 12 56.01 17.45 15.67
CA LEU A 12 55.17 17.31 14.48
C LEU A 12 53.68 17.56 14.79
N ASN A 13 53.16 17.02 15.90
CA ASN A 13 51.78 17.28 16.33
C ASN A 13 51.54 18.72 16.80
N GLN A 14 52.58 19.46 17.20
CA GLN A 14 52.47 20.89 17.51
C GLN A 14 52.43 21.76 16.25
N LEU A 15 53.04 21.33 15.15
CA LEU A 15 52.98 22.03 13.86
C LEU A 15 51.57 21.95 13.25
N ASP A 16 50.92 20.80 13.40
CA ASP A 16 49.56 20.56 12.87
C ASP A 16 48.50 21.48 13.52
N LYS A 17 48.73 21.92 14.76
CA LYS A 17 47.86 22.89 15.48
C LYS A 17 48.07 24.35 15.06
N LYS A 18 49.15 24.68 14.32
CA LYS A 18 49.46 26.03 13.84
C LYS A 18 49.02 26.22 12.39
N GLY A 19 47.79 25.84 12.05
CA GLY A 19 47.04 26.31 10.87
C GLY A 19 47.89 26.60 9.62
N HIS A 20 48.79 25.70 9.25
CA HIS A 20 49.48 25.82 7.98
C HIS A 20 48.51 25.33 6.90
N GLY A 21 48.32 26.11 5.84
CA GLY A 21 47.39 25.83 4.73
C GLY A 21 47.71 24.56 3.90
N PHE A 22 48.52 23.67 4.45
CA PHE A 22 48.88 22.37 3.92
C PHE A 22 48.27 21.26 4.79
N SER A 23 46.95 21.29 4.97
CA SER A 23 46.21 20.21 5.62
C SER A 23 45.35 19.53 4.55
N THR A 24 45.51 18.21 4.41
CA THR A 24 44.68 17.41 3.50
C THR A 24 43.39 17.03 4.20
N PRO A 25 42.26 16.92 3.47
CA PRO A 25 41.03 16.39 4.03
C PRO A 25 41.25 15.03 4.70
N GLN A 26 40.42 14.74 5.70
CA GLN A 26 40.37 13.40 6.29
C GLN A 26 40.10 12.37 5.18
N ASN A 27 40.85 11.26 5.19
CA ASN A 27 40.77 10.16 4.20
C ASN A 27 41.21 10.51 2.77
N TYR A 28 41.95 11.62 2.54
CA TYR A 28 42.39 12.02 1.20
C TYR A 28 43.24 10.98 0.46
N PHE A 29 44.01 10.18 1.19
CA PHE A 29 44.88 9.14 0.62
C PHE A 29 44.28 7.73 0.76
N ASP A 30 43.04 7.61 1.25
CA ASP A 30 42.40 6.31 1.41
C ASP A 30 41.99 5.80 0.02
N GLY A 31 42.39 4.57 -0.32
CA GLY A 31 42.03 3.91 -1.59
C GLY A 31 42.88 4.31 -2.81
N ILE A 32 43.88 5.20 -2.68
CA ILE A 32 44.73 5.59 -3.83
C ILE A 32 45.51 4.42 -4.44
N GLU A 33 45.91 3.46 -3.61
CA GLU A 33 46.67 2.28 -4.03
C GLU A 33 45.76 1.32 -4.79
N ASP A 34 44.53 1.11 -4.29
CA ASP A 34 43.51 0.32 -4.96
C ASP A 34 43.14 0.93 -6.32
N ASP A 35 42.89 2.24 -6.36
CA ASP A 35 42.60 2.99 -7.59
C ASP A 35 43.74 2.87 -8.61
N PHE A 36 44.99 2.94 -8.14
CA PHE A 36 46.16 2.78 -8.99
C PHE A 36 46.24 1.37 -9.58
N HIS A 37 46.00 0.33 -8.77
CA HIS A 37 45.99 -1.06 -9.22
C HIS A 37 44.84 -1.37 -10.19
N ILE A 38 43.67 -0.77 -9.98
CA ILE A 38 42.53 -0.88 -10.89
C ILE A 38 42.90 -0.29 -12.25
N LYS A 39 43.41 0.95 -12.29
CA LYS A 39 43.81 1.60 -13.57
C LYS A 39 44.88 0.81 -14.32
N LEU A 40 45.88 0.29 -13.61
CA LEU A 40 46.93 -0.54 -14.24
C LEU A 40 46.38 -1.85 -14.81
N SER A 41 45.31 -2.38 -14.23
CA SER A 41 44.63 -3.59 -14.71
C SER A 41 43.71 -3.28 -15.90
N GLU A 42 43.04 -2.12 -15.88
CA GLU A 42 42.20 -1.62 -16.98
C GLU A 42 43.02 -1.37 -18.26
N GLU A 43 44.23 -0.81 -18.17
CA GLU A 43 45.10 -0.61 -19.34
C GLU A 43 45.47 -1.93 -20.06
N LYS A 44 45.42 -3.06 -19.36
CA LYS A 44 45.71 -4.39 -19.94
C LYS A 44 44.49 -5.01 -20.62
N LEU A 45 43.31 -4.41 -20.49
CA LEU A 45 42.11 -4.90 -21.15
C LEU A 45 42.17 -4.57 -22.66
N PRO A 46 41.75 -5.51 -23.52
CA PRO A 46 41.68 -5.24 -24.95
C PRO A 46 40.66 -4.12 -25.23
N LEU A 47 41.04 -3.18 -26.12
CA LEU A 47 40.16 -2.07 -26.55
C LEU A 47 38.97 -2.55 -27.39
N GLU A 48 39.08 -3.75 -27.97
CA GLU A 48 38.00 -4.38 -28.73
C GLU A 48 37.12 -5.21 -27.81
N SER A 49 35.80 -5.17 -28.04
CA SER A 49 34.86 -5.98 -27.28
C SER A 49 35.20 -7.47 -27.44
N GLY A 50 35.44 -8.18 -26.33
CA GLY A 50 35.69 -9.63 -26.33
C GLY A 50 34.52 -10.49 -26.81
N PHE A 51 33.41 -9.87 -27.24
CA PHE A 51 32.23 -10.53 -27.76
C PHE A 51 32.19 -10.41 -29.27
N THR A 52 32.41 -11.53 -29.97
CA THR A 52 32.15 -11.62 -31.40
C THR A 52 30.78 -12.24 -31.63
N THR A 53 30.05 -11.71 -32.61
CA THR A 53 28.77 -12.31 -33.01
C THR A 53 29.05 -13.58 -33.82
N PRO A 54 28.32 -14.70 -33.60
CA PRO A 54 28.49 -15.91 -34.39
C PRO A 54 28.28 -15.67 -35.89
N GLN A 55 29.01 -16.43 -36.71
CA GLN A 55 28.89 -16.39 -38.16
C GLN A 55 27.41 -16.59 -38.58
N ASN A 56 26.90 -15.68 -39.41
CA ASN A 56 25.55 -15.71 -39.98
C ASN A 56 24.39 -15.51 -38.97
N TYR A 57 24.64 -15.03 -37.73
CA TYR A 57 23.59 -14.75 -36.75
C TYR A 57 22.50 -13.83 -37.32
N LEU A 58 22.89 -12.65 -37.82
CA LEU A 58 21.97 -11.65 -38.35
C LEU A 58 21.24 -12.15 -39.61
N SER A 59 21.94 -12.83 -40.52
CA SER A 59 21.35 -13.41 -41.73
C SER A 59 20.30 -14.48 -41.42
N SER A 60 20.52 -15.29 -40.38
CA SER A 60 19.57 -16.32 -39.97
C SER A 60 18.31 -15.75 -39.31
N ILE A 61 18.44 -14.60 -38.63
CA ILE A 61 17.33 -13.93 -37.94
C ILE A 61 16.36 -13.35 -38.95
N GLU A 62 16.86 -12.69 -40.00
CA GLU A 62 16.00 -12.13 -41.04
C GLU A 62 15.10 -13.20 -41.67
N ALA A 63 15.69 -14.32 -42.08
CA ALA A 63 14.95 -15.46 -42.63
C ALA A 63 13.94 -16.05 -41.63
N LYS A 64 14.33 -16.19 -40.34
CA LYS A 64 13.45 -16.69 -39.28
C LYS A 64 12.29 -15.74 -39.01
N VAL A 65 12.54 -14.42 -38.97
CA VAL A 65 11.53 -13.40 -38.74
C VAL A 65 10.53 -13.39 -39.91
N LEU A 66 11.01 -13.33 -41.14
CA LEU A 66 10.16 -13.37 -42.34
C LEU A 66 9.32 -14.66 -42.42
N SER A 67 9.88 -15.81 -42.01
CA SER A 67 9.13 -17.07 -41.96
C SER A 67 8.02 -17.08 -40.88
N LYS A 68 8.22 -16.34 -39.77
CA LYS A 68 7.26 -16.24 -38.66
C LYS A 68 6.23 -15.14 -38.86
N ILE A 69 6.54 -14.12 -39.65
CA ILE A 69 5.56 -13.11 -40.07
C ILE A 69 4.68 -13.77 -41.14
N ASN A 70 3.78 -14.63 -40.66
CA ASN A 70 2.72 -15.22 -41.45
C ASN A 70 1.97 -14.07 -42.14
N VAL A 71 2.14 -13.93 -43.45
CA VAL A 71 1.38 -13.00 -44.28
C VAL A 71 -0.05 -13.53 -44.26
N LYS A 72 -0.79 -13.16 -43.21
CA LYS A 72 -2.21 -13.47 -43.06
C LYS A 72 -2.87 -13.06 -44.36
N LYS A 73 -3.35 -14.05 -45.11
CA LYS A 73 -4.15 -13.91 -46.33
C LYS A 73 -5.04 -12.69 -46.18
N LYS A 74 -4.91 -11.73 -47.10
CA LYS A 74 -5.70 -10.48 -47.13
C LYS A 74 -7.13 -10.77 -46.68
N SER A 75 -7.48 -10.33 -45.48
CA SER A 75 -8.84 -10.48 -44.96
C SER A 75 -9.78 -9.76 -45.93
N LYS A 76 -10.85 -10.46 -46.35
CA LYS A 76 -11.86 -9.91 -47.25
C LYS A 76 -12.39 -8.60 -46.65
N VAL A 77 -12.05 -7.47 -47.29
CA VAL A 77 -12.56 -6.16 -46.90
C VAL A 77 -14.05 -6.15 -47.22
N ILE A 78 -14.89 -6.17 -46.18
CA ILE A 78 -16.33 -5.98 -46.31
C ILE A 78 -16.62 -4.48 -46.29
N THR A 79 -17.27 -3.96 -47.33
CA THR A 79 -17.71 -2.57 -47.40
C THR A 79 -19.01 -2.41 -46.63
N PHE A 80 -19.03 -1.51 -45.65
CA PHE A 80 -20.20 -1.22 -44.82
C PHE A 80 -21.20 -0.37 -45.63
N ASN A 81 -22.32 -0.97 -46.06
CA ASN A 81 -23.38 -0.26 -46.77
C ASN A 81 -24.37 0.36 -45.77
N THR A 82 -24.49 1.69 -45.80
CA THR A 82 -25.22 2.50 -44.80
C THR A 82 -26.74 2.52 -45.03
N LYS A 83 -27.40 1.37 -44.98
CA LYS A 83 -28.88 1.28 -45.00
C LYS A 83 -29.49 1.08 -43.61
N THR A 84 -28.74 1.35 -42.54
CA THR A 84 -29.17 1.14 -41.14
C THR A 84 -29.91 2.33 -40.52
N THR A 85 -30.30 3.35 -41.31
CA THR A 85 -30.96 4.56 -40.80
C THR A 85 -32.28 4.30 -40.06
N HIS A 86 -32.95 3.18 -40.36
CA HIS A 86 -34.18 2.80 -39.66
C HIS A 86 -33.90 2.27 -38.24
N PHE A 87 -32.78 1.56 -38.02
CA PHE A 87 -32.39 1.10 -36.67
C PHE A 87 -32.01 2.26 -35.75
N ILE A 88 -31.45 3.34 -36.30
CA ILE A 88 -31.10 4.55 -35.55
C ILE A 88 -32.37 5.20 -34.95
N SER A 89 -33.50 5.17 -35.66
CA SER A 89 -34.77 5.71 -35.16
C SER A 89 -35.30 4.93 -33.94
N TYR A 90 -35.22 3.59 -33.98
CA TYR A 90 -35.61 2.76 -32.83
C TYR A 90 -34.70 2.97 -31.62
N ILE A 91 -33.38 3.08 -31.83
CA ILE A 91 -32.41 3.33 -30.75
C ILE A 91 -32.64 4.70 -30.11
N ALA A 92 -32.92 5.73 -30.91
CA ALA A 92 -33.21 7.06 -30.40
C ALA A 92 -34.49 7.07 -29.55
N ALA A 93 -35.58 6.45 -30.04
CA ALA A 93 -36.82 6.36 -29.28
C ALA A 93 -36.67 5.56 -27.97
N ALA A 94 -35.97 4.43 -28.00
CA ALA A 94 -35.69 3.63 -26.80
C ALA A 94 -34.82 4.39 -25.79
N SER A 95 -33.81 5.14 -26.26
CA SER A 95 -32.96 5.98 -25.40
C SER A 95 -33.76 7.12 -24.75
N ILE A 96 -34.69 7.72 -25.49
CA ILE A 96 -35.58 8.77 -24.98
C ILE A 96 -36.52 8.17 -23.91
N LEU A 97 -37.16 7.03 -24.20
CA LEU A 97 -38.01 6.34 -23.23
C LEU A 97 -37.25 5.88 -21.99
N LEU A 98 -36.02 5.39 -22.14
CA LEU A 98 -35.16 5.03 -21.01
C LEU A 98 -34.80 6.26 -20.19
N PHE A 99 -34.43 7.37 -20.81
CA PHE A 99 -34.05 8.60 -20.11
C PHE A 99 -35.21 9.17 -19.29
N PHE A 100 -36.40 9.26 -19.89
CA PHE A 100 -37.59 9.72 -19.18
C PHE A 100 -38.12 8.69 -18.17
N GLY A 101 -38.07 7.41 -18.50
CA GLY A 101 -38.48 6.32 -17.62
C GLY A 101 -37.58 6.20 -16.38
N PHE A 102 -36.26 6.27 -16.56
CA PHE A 102 -35.29 6.26 -15.48
C PHE A 102 -35.42 7.52 -14.60
N LYS A 103 -35.61 8.70 -15.20
CA LYS A 103 -35.87 9.93 -14.45
C LYS A 103 -37.16 9.85 -13.62
N TYR A 104 -38.22 9.29 -14.19
CA TYR A 104 -39.48 9.10 -13.46
C TYR A 104 -39.32 8.09 -12.33
N PHE A 105 -38.66 6.95 -12.59
CA PHE A 105 -38.37 5.91 -11.59
C PHE A 105 -37.50 6.43 -10.43
N TYR A 106 -36.41 7.16 -10.73
CA TYR A 106 -35.55 7.78 -9.72
C TYR A 106 -36.28 8.88 -8.91
N SER A 107 -37.28 9.53 -9.51
CA SER A 107 -38.05 10.57 -8.82
C SER A 107 -39.18 10.02 -7.96
N THR A 108 -39.77 8.87 -8.31
CA THR A 108 -40.82 8.22 -7.51
C THR A 108 -40.24 7.36 -6.40
N ILE A 109 -39.09 6.73 -6.65
CA ILE A 109 -38.26 6.08 -5.63
C ILE A 109 -37.21 7.10 -5.24
N LYS A 110 -37.62 8.13 -4.49
CA LYS A 110 -36.62 8.82 -3.68
C LYS A 110 -36.03 7.74 -2.77
N PRO A 111 -34.71 7.46 -2.80
CA PRO A 111 -34.12 6.81 -1.66
C PRO A 111 -34.42 7.78 -0.51
N GLU A 112 -35.33 7.39 0.37
CA GLU A 112 -35.39 7.98 1.70
C GLU A 112 -33.94 7.94 2.18
N ASN A 113 -33.40 9.09 2.60
CA ASN A 113 -32.04 9.10 3.11
C ASN A 113 -32.08 8.15 4.30
N VAL A 114 -31.53 6.94 4.14
CA VAL A 114 -31.45 5.94 5.20
C VAL A 114 -30.46 6.51 6.20
N THR A 115 -30.97 7.32 7.12
CA THR A 115 -30.22 7.86 8.24
C THR A 115 -30.30 6.86 9.38
N PHE A 116 -29.36 6.94 10.31
CA PHE A 116 -29.38 6.07 11.49
C PHE A 116 -30.65 6.27 12.34
N ASP A 117 -31.33 7.40 12.21
CA ASP A 117 -32.62 7.69 12.87
C ASP A 117 -33.77 6.80 12.39
N ALA A 118 -33.63 6.16 11.22
CA ALA A 118 -34.64 5.26 10.66
C ALA A 118 -34.55 3.83 11.22
N ILE A 119 -33.51 3.52 11.99
CA ILE A 119 -33.32 2.21 12.60
C ILE A 119 -34.07 2.19 13.94
N GLU A 120 -35.05 1.31 14.07
CA GLU A 120 -35.74 1.12 15.35
C GLU A 120 -34.88 0.31 16.33
N PHE A 121 -35.00 0.58 17.63
CA PHE A 121 -34.27 -0.17 18.66
C PHE A 121 -34.54 -1.68 18.61
N SER A 122 -35.78 -2.07 18.26
CA SER A 122 -36.19 -3.46 18.07
C SER A 122 -35.41 -4.17 16.94
N GLU A 123 -35.02 -3.45 15.90
CA GLU A 123 -34.20 -3.98 14.81
C GLU A 123 -32.75 -4.16 15.23
N VAL A 124 -32.21 -3.23 16.02
CA VAL A 124 -30.87 -3.33 16.60
C VAL A 124 -30.79 -4.53 17.55
N GLU A 125 -31.79 -4.70 18.41
CA GLU A 125 -31.88 -5.84 19.33
C GLU A 125 -31.96 -7.17 18.58
N ASN A 126 -32.82 -7.25 17.57
CA ASN A 126 -32.92 -8.45 16.73
C ASN A 126 -31.61 -8.73 15.96
N TRP A 127 -30.88 -7.69 15.55
CA TRP A 127 -29.56 -7.86 14.96
C TRP A 127 -28.55 -8.36 16.01
N PHE A 128 -28.53 -7.80 17.22
CA PHE A 128 -27.64 -8.21 18.30
C PHE A 128 -27.86 -9.67 18.70
N GLU A 129 -29.11 -10.10 18.89
CA GLU A 129 -29.46 -11.48 19.27
C GLU A 129 -29.13 -12.52 18.20
N ASN A 130 -29.27 -12.15 16.91
CA ASN A 130 -29.02 -13.06 15.80
C ASN A 130 -27.54 -13.11 15.38
N ASN A 131 -26.71 -12.18 15.85
CA ASN A 131 -25.29 -12.15 15.55
C ASN A 131 -24.49 -12.58 16.77
N ASN A 132 -23.63 -13.58 16.62
CA ASN A 132 -22.79 -14.07 17.71
C ASN A 132 -21.58 -13.15 17.92
N ILE A 133 -21.79 -11.99 18.52
CA ILE A 133 -20.75 -11.01 18.81
C ILE A 133 -19.81 -11.60 19.87
N SER A 134 -18.55 -11.78 19.49
CA SER A 134 -17.56 -12.32 20.42
C SER A 134 -17.04 -11.23 21.36
N ASN A 135 -16.72 -11.60 22.62
CA ASN A 135 -16.11 -10.67 23.57
C ASN A 135 -14.83 -10.01 23.03
N ASN A 136 -14.07 -10.73 22.20
CA ASN A 136 -12.86 -10.21 21.56
C ASN A 136 -13.16 -9.08 20.55
N GLU A 137 -14.23 -9.20 19.77
CA GLU A 137 -14.67 -8.13 18.86
C GLU A 137 -15.19 -6.93 19.64
N LEU A 138 -15.86 -7.17 20.77
CA LEU A 138 -16.35 -6.11 21.65
C LEU A 138 -15.16 -5.33 22.25
N THR A 139 -14.16 -6.01 22.83
CA THR A 139 -12.96 -5.39 23.41
C THR A 139 -12.13 -4.61 22.38
N ALA A 140 -12.03 -5.12 21.15
CA ALA A 140 -11.30 -4.42 20.09
C ALA A 140 -11.95 -3.08 19.74
N ASN A 141 -13.28 -3.01 19.72
CA ASN A 141 -14.02 -1.78 19.40
C ASN A 141 -14.17 -0.84 20.61
N PHE A 142 -14.07 -1.35 21.85
CA PHE A 142 -14.07 -0.51 23.06
C PHE A 142 -12.85 0.41 23.18
N THR A 143 -11.72 0.07 22.55
CA THR A 143 -10.48 0.84 22.69
C THR A 143 -10.57 2.22 22.03
N ASP A 144 -11.48 2.37 21.05
CA ASP A 144 -11.70 3.62 20.31
C ASP A 144 -12.92 4.42 20.80
N LEU A 145 -13.66 3.91 21.80
CA LEU A 145 -14.76 4.63 22.43
C LEU A 145 -14.22 5.52 23.55
N ASP A 146 -14.37 6.84 23.39
CA ASP A 146 -14.02 7.85 24.39
C ASP A 146 -15.14 7.88 25.45
N ILE A 147 -15.19 6.84 26.29
CA ILE A 147 -16.22 6.67 27.31
C ILE A 147 -15.86 7.54 28.52
N ASP A 148 -16.63 8.59 28.76
CA ASP A 148 -16.50 9.45 29.94
C ASP A 148 -17.13 8.75 31.16
N GLU A 149 -16.63 9.02 32.37
CA GLU A 149 -17.22 8.52 33.62
C GLU A 149 -18.69 8.96 33.79
N ASN A 150 -19.08 10.04 33.11
CA ASN A 150 -20.45 10.53 33.07
C ASN A 150 -21.40 9.69 32.20
N ASP A 151 -20.90 8.91 31.23
CA ASP A 151 -21.73 8.02 30.39
C ASP A 151 -22.27 6.81 31.17
N PHE A 152 -21.68 6.51 32.33
CA PHE A 152 -22.15 5.47 33.24
C PHE A 152 -23.14 5.97 34.30
N GLN A 153 -23.54 7.24 34.25
CA GLN A 153 -24.57 7.77 35.15
C GLN A 153 -25.96 7.27 34.73
N VAL A 154 -26.22 6.00 35.02
CA VAL A 154 -27.56 5.43 35.01
C VAL A 154 -28.15 5.68 36.39
N ASP A 155 -29.30 6.35 36.45
CA ASP A 155 -30.15 6.38 37.66
C ASP A 155 -30.70 4.97 37.89
N ILE A 156 -29.92 4.15 38.59
CA ILE A 156 -30.35 2.81 39.00
C ILE A 156 -31.29 2.99 40.19
N GLU A 157 -32.58 2.70 40.00
CA GLU A 157 -33.51 2.61 41.12
C GLU A 157 -33.08 1.47 42.07
N ASP A 158 -33.04 1.75 43.37
CA ASP A 158 -32.59 0.80 44.41
C ASP A 158 -33.32 -0.55 44.34
N SER A 159 -34.60 -0.57 43.93
CA SER A 159 -35.38 -1.79 43.78
C SER A 159 -34.83 -2.73 42.70
N ASN A 160 -34.34 -2.17 41.60
CA ASN A 160 -33.79 -2.96 40.49
C ASN A 160 -32.41 -3.50 40.84
N LEU A 161 -31.65 -2.76 41.67
CA LEU A 161 -30.36 -3.20 42.18
C LEU A 161 -30.50 -4.36 43.16
N GLU A 162 -31.48 -4.28 44.06
CA GLU A 162 -31.72 -5.34 45.04
C GLU A 162 -32.17 -6.65 44.38
N ASP A 163 -33.04 -6.59 43.38
CA ASP A 163 -33.44 -7.76 42.58
C ASP A 163 -32.24 -8.37 41.83
N TYR A 164 -31.37 -7.53 41.26
CA TYR A 164 -30.15 -8.00 40.59
C TYR A 164 -29.18 -8.69 41.58
N ILE A 165 -28.89 -8.07 42.73
CA ILE A 165 -28.01 -8.64 43.74
C ILE A 165 -28.56 -9.98 44.26
N ASN A 166 -29.87 -10.07 44.44
CA ASN A 166 -30.53 -11.30 44.88
C ASN A 166 -30.55 -12.38 43.79
N SER A 167 -30.47 -12.00 42.51
CA SER A 167 -30.35 -12.94 41.38
C SER A 167 -28.95 -13.54 41.25
N ILE A 168 -27.92 -12.88 41.81
CA ILE A 168 -26.55 -13.39 41.82
C ILE A 168 -26.45 -14.53 42.85
N ASP A 169 -26.03 -15.70 42.39
CA ASP A 169 -25.78 -16.84 43.27
C ASP A 169 -24.55 -16.58 44.15
N THR A 170 -24.80 -16.10 45.37
CA THR A 170 -23.78 -15.79 46.38
C THR A 170 -22.93 -16.99 46.80
N THR A 171 -23.31 -18.22 46.40
CA THR A 171 -22.51 -19.44 46.61
C THR A 171 -21.13 -19.34 45.96
N TYR A 172 -21.01 -18.62 44.83
CA TYR A 172 -19.73 -18.39 44.17
C TYR A 172 -18.82 -17.42 44.95
N LEU A 173 -19.39 -16.40 45.59
CA LEU A 173 -18.64 -15.40 46.36
C LEU A 173 -18.09 -15.97 47.67
N ILE A 174 -18.80 -16.92 48.30
CA ILE A 174 -18.36 -17.56 49.54
C ILE A 174 -17.21 -18.56 49.27
N ASN A 175 -17.17 -19.19 48.10
CA ASN A 175 -16.11 -20.13 47.72
C ASN A 175 -14.77 -19.46 47.39
N GLU A 176 -14.72 -18.15 47.10
CA GLU A 176 -13.47 -17.42 46.91
C GLU A 176 -12.84 -16.89 48.21
N ILE A 177 -13.58 -16.89 49.33
CA ILE A 177 -13.12 -16.33 50.61
C ILE A 177 -12.44 -17.41 51.49
N ASN A 178 -12.34 -18.66 51.03
CA ASN A 178 -11.70 -19.76 51.77
C ASN A 178 -10.52 -20.40 51.01
#